data_AF-M1BD95-F1
#
_entry.id   AF-M1BD95-F1
#
_cell.length_a   1.000
_cell.length_b   1.000
_cell.length_c   1.000
_cell.angle_alpha   90.00
_cell.angle_beta   90.00
_cell.angle_gamma   90.00
#
_symmetry.space_group_name_H-M   'P 1'
#
loop_
_entity.id
_entity.type
_entity.pdbx_description
1 polymer ?
#
loop_
_entity_poly.entity_id
_entity_poly.type
_entity_poly.pdbx_seq_one_letter_code
_entity_poly.pdbx_strand_id
1 'polypeptide(L)'
;MYVKVSMDGAPFLRKVDLSIHKDYSGFVMNLEKLFHFYGICEGSSEYIPIYEDKDGDWMLVGDVPWLMFSESCKRLRIMKRSDAKVIGLRTEDFLKGINVQREMTLFN
;
A
#
# COMPACT_ATOMS: atom_id res chain seq x y z
N MET A 1 4.30 8.98 -12.88
CA MET A 1 5.51 8.21 -12.51
C MET A 1 5.12 6.74 -12.36
N TYR A 2 5.77 5.83 -13.09
CA TYR A 2 5.40 4.41 -13.07
C TYR A 2 6.16 3.64 -11.99
N VAL A 3 5.42 2.96 -11.12
CA VAL A 3 5.96 2.10 -10.07
C VAL A 3 5.61 0.65 -10.37
N LYS A 4 6.60 -0.23 -10.22
CA LYS A 4 6.39 -1.68 -10.36
C LYS A 4 5.73 -2.21 -9.09
N VAL A 5 4.71 -3.03 -9.28
CA VAL A 5 4.02 -3.73 -8.19
C VAL A 5 4.26 -5.23 -8.32
N SER A 6 4.64 -5.86 -7.21
CA SER A 6 4.84 -7.30 -7.07
C SER A 6 3.95 -7.87 -5.97
N MET A 7 3.60 -9.15 -6.06
CA MET A 7 2.83 -9.86 -5.04
C MET A 7 3.55 -11.15 -4.65
N ASP A 8 3.72 -11.41 -3.36
CA ASP A 8 4.32 -12.65 -2.89
C ASP A 8 3.39 -13.84 -3.12
N GLY A 9 3.97 -14.97 -3.55
CA GLY A 9 3.22 -16.19 -3.82
C GLY A 9 2.59 -16.29 -5.21
N ALA A 10 2.78 -15.29 -6.08
CA ALA A 10 2.36 -15.37 -7.47
C ALA A 10 3.25 -14.51 -8.40
N PRO A 11 3.45 -14.92 -9.66
CA PRO A 11 4.23 -14.16 -10.64
C PRO A 11 3.43 -12.95 -11.18
N PHE A 12 2.91 -12.10 -10.31
CA PHE A 12 2.24 -10.86 -10.70
C PHE A 12 3.23 -9.72 -10.74
N LEU A 13 3.55 -9.27 -11.96
CA LEU A 13 4.32 -8.05 -12.19
C LEU A 13 3.47 -7.06 -12.98
N ARG A 14 2.98 -6.02 -12.31
CA ARG A 14 2.20 -4.93 -12.90
C ARG A 14 2.96 -3.61 -12.77
N LYS A 15 2.54 -2.61 -13.53
CA LYS A 15 2.96 -1.21 -13.32
C LYS A 15 1.74 -0.38 -12.99
N VAL A 16 1.86 0.45 -11.97
CA VAL A 16 0.88 1.49 -11.62
C VAL A 16 1.49 2.84 -11.97
N ASP A 17 0.70 3.74 -12.54
CA ASP A 17 1.07 5.13 -12.62
C ASP A 17 0.62 5.85 -11.34
N LEU A 18 1.54 6.43 -10.58
CA LEU A 18 1.21 7.23 -9.40
C LEU A 18 0.73 8.63 -9.78
N SER A 19 1.06 9.16 -10.98
CA SER A 19 0.68 10.54 -11.32
C SER A 19 -0.80 10.72 -11.64
N ILE A 20 -1.54 9.65 -11.90
CA ILE A 20 -3.00 9.72 -12.13
C ILE A 20 -3.79 9.82 -10.82
N HIS A 21 -3.14 9.63 -9.67
CA HIS A 21 -3.76 9.62 -8.36
C HIS A 21 -3.40 10.88 -7.58
N LYS A 22 -4.38 11.45 -6.87
CA LYS A 22 -4.20 12.66 -6.05
C LYS A 22 -4.17 12.35 -4.55
N ASP A 23 -4.56 11.14 -4.18
CA ASP A 23 -4.67 10.67 -2.80
C ASP A 23 -4.55 9.14 -2.76
N TYR A 24 -4.45 8.63 -1.52
CA TYR A 24 -4.42 7.19 -1.27
C TYR A 24 -5.71 6.48 -1.66
N SER A 25 -6.88 7.13 -1.52
CA SER A 25 -8.17 6.51 -1.81
C SER A 25 -8.26 6.06 -3.27
N GLY A 26 -7.96 6.98 -4.20
CA GLY A 26 -7.95 6.68 -5.63
C GLY A 26 -6.85 5.68 -6.02
N PHE A 27 -5.70 5.75 -5.36
CA PHE A 27 -4.60 4.81 -5.60
C PHE A 27 -4.95 3.39 -5.16
N VAL A 28 -5.47 3.23 -3.95
CA VAL A 28 -5.82 1.91 -3.40
C VAL A 28 -7.00 1.31 -4.17
N MET A 29 -8.02 2.09 -4.54
CA MET A 29 -9.09 1.61 -5.43
C MET A 29 -8.57 1.09 -6.78
N ASN A 30 -7.56 1.74 -7.36
CA ASN A 30 -6.93 1.25 -8.59
C ASN A 30 -6.11 -0.01 -8.34
N LEU A 31 -5.40 -0.06 -7.22
CA LEU A 31 -4.65 -1.25 -6.80
C LEU A 31 -5.59 -2.46 -6.65
N GLU A 32 -6.72 -2.32 -5.97
CA GLU A 32 -7.72 -3.40 -5.83
C GLU A 32 -8.22 -3.89 -7.20
N LYS A 33 -8.49 -2.96 -8.14
CA LYS A 33 -8.90 -3.30 -9.51
C LYS A 33 -7.80 -4.05 -10.27
N LEU A 34 -6.53 -3.65 -10.12
CA LEU A 34 -5.42 -4.26 -10.84
C LEU A 34 -5.13 -5.69 -10.39
N PHE A 35 -5.37 -5.99 -9.10
CA PHE A 35 -5.12 -7.31 -8.51
C PHE A 35 -6.37 -8.19 -8.44
N HIS A 36 -7.54 -7.68 -8.84
CA HIS A 36 -8.85 -8.34 -8.63
C HIS A 36 -9.02 -8.85 -7.18
N PHE A 37 -8.39 -8.16 -6.22
CA PHE A 37 -8.33 -8.55 -4.82
C PHE A 37 -9.17 -7.57 -4.02
N TYR A 38 -10.44 -7.91 -3.85
CA TYR A 38 -11.36 -7.14 -3.00
C TYR A 38 -11.02 -7.46 -1.53
N GLY A 39 -10.57 -6.48 -0.75
CA GLY A 39 -10.34 -6.64 0.70
C GLY A 39 -8.97 -6.20 1.23
N ILE A 40 -8.08 -5.62 0.41
CA ILE A 40 -6.81 -5.04 0.91
C ILE A 40 -7.09 -3.97 1.98
N CYS A 41 -8.14 -3.17 1.77
CA CYS A 41 -8.55 -2.07 2.65
C CYS A 41 -9.21 -2.49 3.97
N GLU A 42 -9.76 -3.71 4.07
CA GLU A 42 -10.59 -4.08 5.22
C GLU A 42 -9.78 -4.51 6.45
N GLY A 43 -8.45 -4.56 6.36
CA GLY A 43 -7.61 -5.12 7.43
C GLY A 43 -7.82 -6.62 7.68
N SER A 44 -8.77 -7.23 6.96
CA SER A 44 -9.12 -8.66 6.93
C SER A 44 -8.29 -9.44 5.90
N SER A 45 -7.62 -8.75 4.98
CA SER A 45 -6.75 -9.42 4.02
C SER A 45 -5.50 -9.97 4.70
N GLU A 46 -5.16 -11.21 4.34
CA GLU A 46 -3.88 -11.85 4.67
C GLU A 46 -2.68 -11.13 4.03
N TYR A 47 -2.90 -10.03 3.29
CA TYR A 47 -1.88 -9.32 2.54
C TYR A 47 -1.72 -7.89 3.02
N ILE A 48 -0.49 -7.39 2.99
CA ILE A 48 -0.14 -6.04 3.40
C ILE A 48 0.60 -5.37 2.24
N PRO A 49 0.16 -4.18 1.80
CA PRO A 49 0.88 -3.38 0.82
C PRO A 49 2.01 -2.60 1.50
N ILE A 50 3.23 -2.80 1.01
CA ILE A 50 4.43 -2.07 1.41
C ILE A 50 5.08 -1.42 0.19
N TYR A 51 5.92 -0.42 0.43
CA TYR A 51 6.71 0.20 -0.62
C TYR A 51 8.16 0.39 -0.19
N GLU A 52 9.05 0.37 -1.18
CA GLU A 52 10.45 0.77 -1.02
C GLU A 52 10.55 2.26 -1.34
N ASP A 53 11.09 3.04 -0.40
CA ASP A 53 11.25 4.47 -0.55
C ASP A 53 12.55 4.86 -1.30
N LYS A 54 12.86 6.16 -1.29
CA LYS A 54 14.04 6.70 -1.96
C LYS A 54 15.36 6.32 -1.27
N ASP A 55 15.32 5.97 0.00
CA ASP A 55 16.46 5.61 0.82
C ASP A 55 16.68 4.07 0.81
N GLY A 56 15.68 3.32 0.32
CA GLY A 56 15.72 1.87 0.17
C GLY A 56 15.05 1.13 1.34
N ASP A 57 14.37 1.88 2.21
CA ASP A 57 13.65 1.33 3.35
C ASP A 57 12.25 0.86 2.93
N TRP A 58 11.83 -0.26 3.53
CA TRP A 58 10.50 -0.82 3.31
C TRP A 58 9.52 -0.22 4.32
N MET A 59 8.54 0.51 3.82
CA MET A 59 7.54 1.24 4.61
C MET A 59 6.13 0.75 4.29
N LEU A 60 5.17 0.90 5.23
CA LEU A 60 3.78 0.57 4.95
C LEU A 60 3.15 1.66 4.09
N VAL A 61 2.34 1.24 3.13
CA VAL A 61 1.53 2.19 2.35
C VAL A 61 0.51 2.84 3.28
N GLY A 62 0.56 4.17 3.40
CA GLY A 62 -0.33 4.95 4.27
C GLY A 62 0.34 5.58 5.49
N ASP A 63 1.60 5.22 5.81
CA ASP A 63 2.30 5.76 6.99
C ASP A 63 2.72 7.23 6.83
N VAL A 64 2.93 7.69 5.59
CA VAL A 64 3.38 9.05 5.28
C VAL A 64 2.33 9.78 4.44
N PRO A 65 2.34 11.13 4.39
CA PRO A 65 1.47 11.89 3.50
C PRO A 65 1.59 11.45 2.03
N TRP A 66 0.48 11.51 1.27
CA TRP A 66 0.43 11.08 -0.12
C TRP A 66 1.54 11.68 -0.99
N LEU A 67 1.82 12.98 -0.82
CA LEU A 67 2.86 13.65 -1.61
C LEU A 67 4.22 13.01 -1.38
N MET A 68 4.60 12.77 -0.12
CA MET A 68 5.86 12.12 0.24
C MET A 68 5.94 10.70 -0.32
N PHE A 69 4.85 9.94 -0.25
CA PHE A 69 4.77 8.61 -0.85
C PHE A 69 4.94 8.67 -2.37
N SER A 70 4.20 9.53 -3.07
CA SER A 70 4.20 9.59 -4.53
C SER A 70 5.55 10.02 -5.13
N GLU A 71 6.34 10.80 -4.38
CA GLU A 71 7.68 11.24 -4.79
C GLU A 71 8.79 10.26 -4.40
N SER A 72 8.63 9.50 -3.32
CA SER A 72 9.66 8.60 -2.80
C SER A 72 9.51 7.14 -3.24
N CYS A 73 8.31 6.72 -3.63
CA CYS A 73 7.99 5.33 -3.90
C CYS A 73 8.72 4.79 -5.14
N LYS A 74 9.67 3.88 -4.94
CA LYS A 74 10.40 3.21 -6.03
C LYS A 74 9.70 1.93 -6.47
N ARG A 75 9.20 1.15 -5.53
CA ARG A 75 8.61 -0.18 -5.76
C ARG A 75 7.49 -0.44 -4.76
N LEU A 76 6.47 -1.16 -5.21
CA LEU A 76 5.39 -1.65 -4.37
C LEU A 76 5.45 -3.17 -4.29
N ARG A 77 5.18 -3.70 -3.10
CA ARG A 77 5.11 -5.12 -2.83
C ARG A 77 3.92 -5.43 -1.96
N ILE A 78 3.10 -6.38 -2.39
CA ILE A 78 1.99 -6.94 -1.63
C ILE A 78 2.47 -8.27 -1.06
N MET A 79 2.75 -8.31 0.24
CA MET A 79 3.26 -9.52 0.89
C MET A 79 2.23 -10.11 1.83
N LYS A 80 2.39 -11.39 2.18
CA LYS A 80 1.54 -11.98 3.22
C LYS A 80 1.87 -11.37 4.59
N ARG A 81 0.86 -11.15 5.40
CA ARG A 81 0.97 -10.65 6.78
C ARG A 81 1.82 -11.58 7.65
N SER A 82 1.79 -12.88 7.40
CA SER A 82 2.69 -13.85 8.05
C SER A 82 4.16 -13.50 7.86
N ASP A 83 4.50 -12.95 6.70
CA ASP A 83 5.86 -12.68 6.26
C ASP A 83 6.30 -11.27 6.69
N ALA A 84 5.35 -10.34 6.86
CA ALA A 84 5.60 -8.99 7.37
C ALA A 84 6.20 -8.97 8.79
N LYS A 85 5.87 -9.96 9.64
CA LYS A 85 6.50 -10.12 10.97
C LYS A 85 8.02 -10.28 10.88
N VAL A 86 8.53 -10.84 9.78
CA VAL A 86 9.96 -11.06 9.55
C VAL A 86 10.70 -9.73 9.29
N ILE A 87 9.98 -8.71 8.83
CA ILE A 87 10.54 -7.40 8.42
C ILE A 87 10.38 -6.34 9.53
N GLY A 88 9.82 -6.72 10.69
CA GLY A 88 9.63 -5.81 11.82
C GLY A 88 8.50 -4.78 11.65
N LEU A 89 7.74 -4.87 10.55
CA LEU A 89 6.57 -4.02 10.33
C LEU A 89 5.44 -4.46 11.28
N ARG A 90 5.06 -3.57 12.21
CA ARG A 90 4.00 -3.86 13.18
C ARG A 90 2.64 -3.67 12.51
N THR A 91 1.88 -4.75 12.42
CA THR A 91 0.52 -4.78 11.86
C THR A 91 -0.44 -3.79 12.54
N GLU A 92 -0.17 -3.41 13.79
CA GLU A 92 -0.95 -2.44 14.54
C GLU A 92 -0.87 -1.02 13.97
N ASP A 93 0.26 -0.67 13.34
CA ASP A 93 0.47 0.65 12.73
C ASP A 93 -0.31 0.76 11.41
N PHE A 94 -0.42 -0.34 10.66
CA PHE A 94 -1.29 -0.42 9.47
C PHE A 94 -2.77 -0.21 9.82
N LEU A 95 -3.27 -0.84 10.90
CA LEU A 95 -4.66 -0.68 11.33
C LEU A 95 -4.95 0.73 11.84
N LYS A 96 -3.98 1.40 12.48
CA LYS A 96 -4.09 2.82 12.83
C LYS A 96 -4.15 3.70 11.57
N GLY A 97 -3.27 3.48 10.60
CA GLY A 97 -3.29 4.22 9.33
C GLY A 97 -4.65 4.10 8.62
N ILE A 98 -5.20 2.89 8.52
CA ILE A 98 -6.53 2.67 7.92
C ILE A 98 -7.66 3.30 8.74
N ASN A 99 -7.67 3.16 10.07
CA ASN A 99 -8.72 3.77 10.90
C ASN A 99 -8.67 5.30 10.87
N VAL A 100 -7.48 5.90 10.91
CA VAL A 100 -7.28 7.35 10.79
C VAL A 100 -7.76 7.85 9.42
N GLN A 101 -7.50 7.09 8.35
CA GLN A 101 -7.99 7.44 7.02
C GLN A 101 -9.51 7.28 6.89
N ARG A 102 -10.11 6.25 7.51
CA ARG A 102 -11.56 6.08 7.58
C ARG A 102 -12.25 7.19 8.38
N GLU A 103 -11.69 7.61 9.52
CA GLU A 103 -12.21 8.76 10.28
C GLU A 103 -12.17 10.04 9.43
N MET A 104 -11.08 10.32 8.72
CA MET A 104 -11.03 11.46 7.78
C MET A 104 -12.01 11.36 6.60
N THR A 105 -12.48 10.16 6.26
CA THR A 105 -13.49 9.96 5.19
C THR A 105 -14.93 10.10 5.71
N LEU A 106 -15.14 10.05 7.04
CA LEU A 106 -16.46 10.18 7.69
C LEU A 106 -16.81 11.63 8.10
N PHE A 107 -15.89 12.58 7.94
CA PHE A 107 -16.10 14.00 8.25
C PHE A 107 -16.34 14.90 7.02
N ASN A 108 -16.74 14.33 5.86
CA ASN A 108 -17.21 15.09 4.70
C ASN A 108 -18.69 14.79 4.41
#